data_AF-A0A497PZF8-F1
#
_entry.id   AF-A0A497PZF8-F1
#
_cell.length_a   1.000
_cell.length_b   1.000
_cell.length_c   1.000
_cell.angle_alpha   90.00
_cell.angle_beta   90.00
_cell.angle_gamma   90.00
#
_symmetry.space_group_name_H-M   'P 1'
#
loop_
_entity.id
_entity.type
_entity.pdbx_description
1 polymer ?
#
loop_
_entity_poly.entity_id
_entity_poly.type
_entity_poly.pdbx_seq_one_letter_code
_entity_poly.pdbx_strand_id
1 'polypeptide(L)'
;MSHRRSLRFSKTPCPICGSKEVARDDHKGDLICTNCGHIIVRTETRAVSKFDVAQHLKRNGRLTFPRLKEMTGASDDRLFGVLQNMENMGLIQHIASDYSLTKRGQRWYRQRLGQEWGY
;
A
#
# COMPACT_ATOMS: atom_id res chain seq x y z
N MET A 1 -3.71 -41.66 4.66
CA MET A 1 -4.85 -40.74 4.89
C MET A 1 -4.43 -39.35 4.46
N SER A 2 -4.94 -38.89 3.31
CA SER A 2 -4.55 -37.60 2.73
C SER A 2 -5.05 -36.45 3.60
N HIS A 3 -4.12 -35.66 4.16
CA HIS A 3 -4.44 -34.40 4.83
C HIS A 3 -5.18 -33.49 3.82
N ARG A 4 -6.52 -33.43 3.90
CA ARG A 4 -7.29 -32.35 3.26
C ARG A 4 -6.91 -31.06 3.97
N ARG A 5 -5.92 -30.35 3.42
CA ARG A 5 -5.56 -28.99 3.84
C ARG A 5 -6.81 -28.13 3.75
N SER A 6 -7.21 -27.50 4.85
CA SER A 6 -8.36 -26.61 4.90
C SER A 6 -8.06 -25.36 4.08
N LEU A 7 -8.70 -25.25 2.91
CA LEU A 7 -8.61 -24.05 2.07
C LEU A 7 -9.15 -22.86 2.89
N ARG A 8 -8.30 -21.88 3.15
CA ARG A 8 -8.73 -20.62 3.75
C ARG A 8 -9.36 -19.76 2.68
N PHE A 9 -10.69 -19.68 2.70
CA PHE A 9 -11.44 -18.86 1.76
C PHE A 9 -11.27 -17.37 2.08
N SER A 10 -10.89 -16.60 1.07
CA SER A 10 -10.81 -15.14 1.10
C SER A 10 -12.21 -14.54 1.04
N LYS A 11 -12.42 -13.40 1.71
CA LYS A 11 -13.67 -12.62 1.58
C LYS A 11 -13.79 -11.92 0.22
N THR A 12 -12.76 -11.99 -0.63
CA THR A 12 -12.70 -11.29 -1.92
C THR A 12 -13.26 -12.19 -3.02
N PRO A 13 -14.28 -11.76 -3.79
CA PRO A 13 -14.77 -12.52 -4.93
C PRO A 13 -13.74 -12.52 -6.07
N CYS A 14 -13.79 -13.56 -6.91
CA CYS A 14 -12.94 -13.66 -8.08
C CYS A 14 -13.28 -12.54 -9.08
N PRO A 15 -12.28 -11.77 -9.57
CA PRO A 15 -12.52 -10.69 -10.53
C PRO A 15 -12.95 -11.18 -11.92
N ILE A 16 -12.73 -12.46 -12.24
CA ILE A 16 -13.05 -13.03 -13.56
C ILE A 16 -14.44 -13.66 -13.59
N CYS A 17 -14.80 -14.46 -12.58
CA CYS A 17 -16.04 -15.24 -12.59
C CYS A 17 -17.03 -14.87 -11.47
N GLY A 18 -16.68 -13.91 -10.61
CA GLY A 18 -17.53 -13.47 -9.49
C GLY A 18 -17.69 -14.47 -8.34
N SER A 19 -17.10 -15.68 -8.44
CA SER A 19 -17.20 -16.70 -7.40
C SER A 19 -16.54 -16.26 -6.10
N LYS A 20 -17.14 -16.64 -4.97
CA LYS A 20 -16.58 -16.45 -3.61
C LYS A 20 -15.61 -17.57 -3.22
N GLU A 21 -15.43 -18.55 -4.08
CA GLU A 21 -14.52 -19.68 -3.87
C GLU A 21 -13.09 -19.26 -4.24
N VAL A 22 -12.53 -18.37 -3.44
CA VAL A 22 -11.14 -17.91 -3.58
C VAL A 22 -10.36 -18.45 -2.40
N ALA A 23 -9.44 -19.38 -2.65
CA ALA A 23 -8.58 -19.97 -1.65
C ALA A 23 -7.18 -19.33 -1.68
N ARG A 24 -6.50 -19.32 -0.54
CA ARG A 24 -5.09 -18.92 -0.48
C ARG A 24 -4.19 -20.13 -0.72
N ASP A 25 -3.21 -19.98 -1.60
CA ASP A 25 -2.12 -20.95 -1.75
C ASP A 25 -1.13 -20.74 -0.58
N ASP A 26 -0.95 -21.76 0.25
CA ASP A 26 -0.07 -21.70 1.42
C ASP A 26 1.43 -21.71 1.04
N HIS A 27 1.80 -22.10 -0.18
CA HIS A 27 3.20 -22.13 -0.63
C HIS A 27 3.65 -20.81 -1.27
N LYS A 28 2.76 -20.15 -2.02
CA LYS A 28 3.09 -18.91 -2.75
C LYS A 28 2.48 -17.66 -2.13
N GLY A 29 1.44 -17.82 -1.30
CA GLY A 29 0.70 -16.70 -0.72
C GLY A 29 -0.30 -16.05 -1.68
N ASP A 30 -0.38 -16.53 -2.92
CA ASP A 30 -1.33 -16.11 -3.95
C ASP A 30 -2.76 -16.49 -3.58
N LEU A 31 -3.72 -15.71 -4.07
CA LEU A 31 -5.12 -16.08 -4.02
C LEU A 31 -5.47 -16.78 -5.32
N ILE A 32 -6.11 -17.94 -5.26
CA ILE A 32 -6.52 -18.71 -6.42
C ILE A 32 -8.02 -18.89 -6.35
N CYS A 33 -8.72 -18.56 -7.42
CA CYS A 33 -10.12 -18.94 -7.53
C CYS A 33 -10.23 -20.43 -7.82
N THR A 34 -10.86 -21.20 -6.94
CA THR A 34 -11.04 -22.65 -7.13
C THR A 34 -12.14 -22.97 -8.14
N ASN A 35 -12.96 -21.99 -8.52
CA ASN A 35 -14.01 -22.15 -9.53
C ASN A 35 -13.48 -21.99 -10.97
N CYS A 36 -12.69 -20.96 -11.26
CA CYS A 36 -12.17 -20.71 -12.63
C CYS A 36 -10.66 -20.89 -12.78
N GLY A 37 -9.95 -21.27 -11.71
CA GLY A 37 -8.49 -21.46 -11.74
C GLY A 37 -7.68 -20.17 -11.86
N HIS A 38 -8.33 -18.99 -11.86
CA HIS A 38 -7.64 -17.72 -12.00
C HIS A 38 -6.77 -17.43 -10.78
N ILE A 39 -5.47 -17.25 -11.02
CA ILE A 39 -4.51 -16.81 -10.01
C ILE A 39 -4.69 -15.30 -9.85
N ILE A 40 -5.30 -14.91 -8.74
CA ILE A 40 -5.35 -13.54 -8.25
C ILE A 40 -3.98 -13.27 -7.64
N VAL A 41 -3.04 -12.96 -8.51
CA VAL A 41 -1.71 -12.53 -8.11
C VAL A 41 -1.91 -11.26 -7.29
N ARG A 42 -1.51 -11.27 -6.01
CA ARG A 42 -1.20 -10.00 -5.37
C ARG A 42 -0.04 -9.48 -6.20
N THR A 43 -0.26 -8.53 -7.10
CA THR A 43 0.84 -7.72 -7.63
C THR A 43 1.68 -7.35 -6.42
N GLU A 44 2.92 -7.84 -6.36
CA GLU A 44 3.85 -7.62 -5.27
C GLU A 44 4.22 -6.14 -5.26
N THR A 45 3.26 -5.32 -4.87
CA THR A 45 3.45 -3.89 -4.82
C THR A 45 4.22 -3.63 -3.56
N ARG A 46 5.32 -2.88 -3.69
CA ARG A 46 6.18 -2.53 -2.58
C ARG A 46 5.32 -1.91 -1.47
N ALA A 47 5.52 -2.36 -0.24
CA ALA A 47 4.91 -1.70 0.91
C ALA A 47 5.51 -0.30 1.00
N VAL A 48 4.66 0.73 1.05
CA VAL A 48 5.08 2.12 1.22
C VAL A 48 4.63 2.61 2.58
N SER A 49 5.54 3.16 3.37
CA SER A 49 5.23 3.75 4.66
C SER A 49 4.96 5.25 4.53
N LYS A 50 4.34 5.83 5.56
CA LYS A 50 4.20 7.29 5.68
C LYS A 50 5.56 7.99 5.68
N PHE A 51 6.59 7.33 6.21
CA PHE A 51 7.92 7.90 6.30
C PHE A 51 8.57 7.99 4.93
N ASP A 52 8.47 6.94 4.11
CA ASP A 52 8.97 6.92 2.72
C ASP A 52 8.36 8.07 1.90
N VAL A 53 7.03 8.24 1.98
CA VAL A 53 6.32 9.33 1.31
C VAL A 53 6.80 10.69 1.82
N ALA A 54 6.93 10.85 3.14
CA ALA A 54 7.42 12.09 3.72
C ALA A 54 8.87 12.40 3.33
N GLN A 55 9.74 11.39 3.19
CA GLN A 55 11.12 11.55 2.74
C GLN A 55 11.17 12.08 1.30
N HIS A 56 10.38 11.50 0.39
CA HIS A 56 10.28 11.99 -1.00
C HIS A 56 9.74 13.42 -1.08
N LEU A 57 8.68 13.73 -0.32
CA LEU A 57 8.13 15.09 -0.25
C LEU A 57 9.11 16.08 0.38
N LYS A 58 9.88 15.66 1.39
CA LYS A 58 10.88 16.54 2.02
C LYS A 58 12.03 16.87 1.08
N ARG A 59 12.44 15.91 0.25
CA ARG A 59 13.54 16.08 -0.72
C ARG A 59 13.12 16.88 -1.97
N ASN A 60 11.90 16.68 -2.47
CA ASN A 60 11.45 17.26 -3.74
C ASN A 60 10.45 18.44 -3.57
N GLY A 61 9.97 18.70 -2.35
CA GLY A 61 9.05 19.79 -2.04
C GLY A 61 7.58 19.46 -2.33
N ARG A 62 7.21 19.43 -3.61
CA ARG A 62 5.84 19.13 -4.08
C ARG A 62 5.89 18.01 -5.11
N LEU A 63 5.01 17.02 -4.98
CA LEU A 63 4.94 15.89 -5.90
C LEU A 63 3.49 15.52 -6.20
N THR A 64 3.21 15.22 -7.46
CA THR A 64 1.94 14.66 -7.90
C THR A 64 1.82 13.18 -7.51
N PHE A 65 0.58 12.66 -7.51
CA PHE A 65 0.33 11.23 -7.28
C PHE A 65 1.13 10.31 -8.22
N PRO A 66 1.16 10.53 -9.56
CA PRO A 66 1.92 9.67 -10.47
C PRO A 66 3.42 9.67 -10.14
N ARG A 67 3.98 10.83 -9.77
CA ARG A 67 5.40 10.92 -9.44
C ARG A 67 5.74 10.20 -8.13
N LEU A 68 4.87 10.29 -7.13
CA LEU A 68 5.01 9.52 -5.90
C LEU A 68 4.91 8.01 -6.15
N LYS A 69 4.01 7.57 -7.03
CA LYS A 69 3.88 6.17 -7.46
C LYS A 69 5.17 5.67 -8.09
N GLU A 70 5.73 6.39 -9.05
CA GLU A 70 6.99 6.05 -9.70
C GLU A 70 8.15 5.95 -8.69
N MET A 71 8.24 6.91 -7.76
CA MET A 71 9.33 6.95 -6.77
C MET A 71 9.21 5.83 -5.72
N THR A 72 7.99 5.49 -5.31
CA THR A 72 7.74 4.52 -4.23
C THR A 72 7.58 3.09 -4.74
N GLY A 73 7.23 2.89 -6.02
CA GLY A 73 6.90 1.58 -6.59
C GLY A 73 5.65 0.93 -5.97
N ALA A 74 4.80 1.74 -5.31
CA ALA A 74 3.59 1.27 -4.66
C ALA A 74 2.44 1.09 -5.66
N SER A 75 1.46 0.24 -5.30
CA SER A 75 0.16 0.21 -5.98
C SER A 75 -0.62 1.49 -5.71
N ASP A 76 -1.54 1.80 -6.62
CA ASP A 76 -2.43 2.96 -6.49
C ASP A 76 -3.22 2.90 -5.19
N ASP A 77 -3.86 1.77 -4.89
CA ASP A 77 -4.66 1.60 -3.67
C ASP A 77 -3.85 1.83 -2.39
N ARG A 78 -2.61 1.33 -2.34
CA ARG A 78 -1.73 1.47 -1.17
C ARG A 78 -1.24 2.89 -1.03
N LEU A 79 -0.76 3.50 -2.10
CA LEU A 79 -0.29 4.87 -2.08
C LEU A 79 -1.43 5.82 -1.70
N PHE A 80 -2.62 5.61 -2.28
CA PHE A 80 -3.82 6.37 -1.96
C PHE A 80 -4.19 6.24 -0.48
N GLY A 81 -4.25 5.02 0.07
CA GLY A 81 -4.55 4.80 1.48
C GLY A 81 -3.54 5.47 2.42
N VAL A 82 -2.25 5.47 2.05
CA VAL A 82 -1.21 6.16 2.84
C VAL A 82 -1.36 7.67 2.75
N LEU A 83 -1.57 8.23 1.55
CA LEU A 83 -1.76 9.67 1.36
C LEU A 83 -3.00 10.19 2.08
N GLN A 84 -4.13 9.49 1.94
CA GLN A 84 -5.36 9.83 2.65
C GLN A 84 -5.16 9.79 4.18
N ASN A 85 -4.45 8.79 4.69
CA ASN A 85 -4.13 8.73 6.12
C ASN A 85 -3.23 9.89 6.56
N MET A 86 -2.21 10.24 5.78
CA MET A 86 -1.31 11.37 6.07
C MET A 86 -2.04 12.72 6.01
N GLU A 87 -2.96 12.89 5.08
CA GLU A 87 -3.79 14.09 4.94
C GLU A 87 -4.76 14.23 6.12
N ASN A 88 -5.45 13.15 6.50
CA ASN A 88 -6.31 13.12 7.69
C ASN A 88 -5.56 13.42 8.98
N MET A 89 -4.28 13.02 9.08
CA MET A 89 -3.40 13.37 10.19
C MET A 89 -2.86 14.81 10.14
N GLY A 90 -3.14 15.54 9.05
CA GLY A 90 -2.62 16.88 8.78
C GLY A 90 -1.11 16.92 8.55
N LEU A 91 -0.50 15.81 8.10
CA LEU A 91 0.93 15.71 7.81
C LEU A 91 1.26 16.23 6.41
N ILE A 92 0.37 15.98 5.45
CA ILE A 92 0.46 16.50 4.09
C ILE A 92 -0.77 17.32 3.76
N GLN A 93 -0.63 18.17 2.76
CA GLN A 93 -1.74 18.90 2.14
C GLN A 93 -1.72 18.63 0.64
N HIS A 94 -2.90 18.54 0.05
CA HIS A 94 -3.10 18.38 -1.38
C HIS A 94 -3.61 19.69 -1.97
N ILE A 95 -2.83 20.33 -2.85
CA ILE A 95 -3.16 21.61 -3.49
C ILE A 95 -2.88 21.48 -4.98
N ALA A 96 -3.88 21.73 -5.82
CA ALA A 96 -3.73 21.74 -7.29
C ALA A 96 -3.00 20.49 -7.84
N SER A 97 -3.44 19.30 -7.41
CA SER A 97 -2.88 17.98 -7.79
C SER A 97 -1.50 17.63 -7.19
N ASP A 98 -0.91 18.51 -6.39
CA ASP A 98 0.35 18.30 -5.71
C ASP A 98 0.18 18.00 -4.23
N TYR A 99 0.93 17.01 -3.74
CA TYR A 99 1.11 16.77 -2.32
C TYR A 99 2.35 17.49 -1.81
N SER A 100 2.25 18.03 -0.60
CA SER A 100 3.37 18.68 0.09
C SER A 100 3.28 18.48 1.60
N LEU A 101 4.42 18.50 2.29
CA LEU A 101 4.44 18.42 3.75
C LEU A 101 3.94 19.72 4.38
N THR A 102 3.04 19.61 5.35
CA THR A 102 2.65 20.73 6.21
C THR A 102 3.75 21.03 7.24
N LYS A 103 3.65 22.16 7.96
CA LYS A 103 4.52 22.44 9.11
C LYS A 103 4.48 21.33 10.17
N ARG A 104 3.31 20.72 10.37
CA ARG A 104 3.13 19.56 11.27
C ARG A 104 3.83 18.33 10.71
N GLY A 105 3.65 18.03 9.42
CA GLY A 105 4.33 16.94 8.73
C GLY A 105 5.85 17.02 8.81
N GLN A 106 6.42 18.23 8.67
CA GLN A 106 7.86 18.43 8.80
C GLN A 106 8.39 18.19 10.23
N ARG A 107 7.60 18.51 11.27
CA ARG A 107 7.96 18.18 12.66
C ARG A 107 7.87 16.68 12.90
N TRP A 108 6.78 16.06 12.45
CA TRP A 108 6.59 14.61 12.54
C TRP A 108 7.71 13.84 11.84
N TYR A 109 8.09 14.24 10.62
CA TYR A 109 9.17 13.62 9.86
C TYR A 109 10.50 13.70 10.62
N ARG A 110 10.84 14.86 11.19
CA ARG A 110 12.06 15.02 12.00
C ARG A 110 12.07 14.14 13.24
N GLN A 111 10.94 14.05 13.94
CA GLN A 111 10.79 13.16 15.10
C GLN A 111 10.98 11.69 14.70
N ARG A 112 10.39 11.27 13.57
CA ARG A 112 10.55 9.90 13.05
C ARG A 112 11.97 9.61 12.59
N LEU A 113 12.64 10.59 11.97
CA LEU A 113 14.03 10.48 11.58
C LEU A 113 14.94 10.24 12.80
N GLY A 114 14.68 10.91 13.93
CA GLY A 114 15.39 10.62 15.19
C GLY A 114 15.14 9.22 15.74
N GLN A 115 13.90 8.72 15.61
CA GLN A 115 13.53 7.36 16.06
C GLN A 115 14.12 6.26 15.18
N GLU A 116 14.22 6.48 13.86
CA GLU A 116 14.80 5.49 12.93
C GLU A 116 16.33 5.43 13.01
N TRP A 117 16.98 6.53 13.39
CA TRP A 117 18.44 6.64 13.42
C TRP A 117 19.05 6.66 14.82
N GLY A 118 18.23 6.51 15.88
CA GLY A 118 18.69 6.22 17.24
C GLY A 118 19.50 7.35 17.90
N TYR A 119 18.92 8.54 17.99
CA TYR A 119 19.41 9.61 18.88
C TYR A 119 18.52 9.78 20.10
#